data_AF-A0A9D8FPT2-F1
#
_entry.id   AF-A0A9D8FPT2-F1
#
_cell.length_a   1.000
_cell.length_b   1.000
_cell.length_c   1.000
_cell.angle_alpha   90.00
_cell.angle_beta   90.00
_cell.angle_gamma   90.00
#
_symmetry.space_group_name_H-M   'P 1'
#
loop_
_entity.id
_entity.type
_entity.pdbx_description
1 polymer ?
#
loop_
_entity_poly.entity_id
_entity_poly.type
_entity_poly.pdbx_seq_one_letter_code
_entity_poly.pdbx_strand_id
1 'polypeptide(L)'
;MSKKKKRKSTVSQPVLQKSQTNFFTGHPNWSAATILFLLLIIFYYPIVFENKTMLPPDRLTSLSYQTFVNDAMEDGIYPLWNPYIFSGLPSYASLSPAPLRGPLVFINIIDSAINFFVIGLNDLIGLTPFMRILLNYLIFGLLVYLLLKSFKVNRYACLFAAIAVLFVPQYVAFTSYGHNTKFLTLALIPLI
;
A
#
# COMPACT_ATOMS: atom_id res chain seq x y z
N MET A 1 55.97 -47.16 44.80
CA MET A 1 54.61 -46.57 44.68
C MET A 1 54.72 -45.14 44.14
N SER A 2 54.44 -44.91 42.85
CA SER A 2 54.47 -43.57 42.24
C SER A 2 53.04 -43.13 41.90
N LYS A 3 52.57 -42.07 42.56
CA LYS A 3 51.22 -41.50 42.35
C LYS A 3 51.20 -40.69 41.05
N LYS A 4 50.63 -41.26 39.98
CA LYS A 4 50.30 -40.52 38.74
C LYS A 4 49.24 -39.46 39.03
N LYS A 5 49.63 -38.19 38.98
CA LYS A 5 48.74 -37.02 39.08
C LYS A 5 47.93 -36.91 37.79
N LYS A 6 46.63 -37.25 37.83
CA LYS A 6 45.70 -37.05 36.70
C LYS A 6 45.59 -35.56 36.40
N ARG A 7 46.10 -35.12 35.24
CA ARG A 7 45.80 -33.79 34.68
C ARG A 7 44.33 -33.76 34.33
N LYS A 8 43.56 -32.88 34.99
CA LYS A 8 42.20 -32.53 34.57
C LYS A 8 42.31 -31.84 33.21
N SER A 9 41.78 -32.47 32.17
CA SER A 9 41.56 -31.83 30.87
C SER A 9 40.42 -30.83 31.06
N THR A 10 40.76 -29.55 31.13
CA THR A 10 39.79 -28.46 31.10
C THR A 10 39.11 -28.51 29.73
N VAL A 11 37.90 -29.07 29.68
CA VAL A 11 37.03 -28.99 28.50
C VAL A 11 36.67 -27.51 28.34
N SER A 12 37.34 -26.84 27.40
CA SER A 12 36.96 -25.50 26.96
C SER A 12 35.55 -25.61 26.37
N GLN A 13 34.57 -25.01 27.03
CA GLN A 13 33.24 -24.89 26.45
C GLN A 13 33.33 -24.11 25.13
N PRO A 14 32.59 -24.50 24.08
CA PRO A 14 32.55 -23.73 22.86
C PRO A 14 31.96 -22.36 23.21
N VAL A 15 32.78 -21.32 23.06
CA VAL A 15 32.32 -19.94 23.14
C VAL A 15 31.26 -19.81 22.05
N LEU A 16 29.99 -19.70 22.46
CA LEU A 16 28.89 -19.33 21.58
C LEU A 16 29.27 -17.98 20.95
N GLN A 17 29.78 -18.06 19.73
CA GLN A 17 30.09 -16.91 18.90
C GLN A 17 28.77 -16.16 18.76
N LYS A 18 28.63 -15.02 19.46
CA LYS A 18 27.49 -14.12 19.28
C LYS A 18 27.49 -13.77 17.80
N SER A 19 26.61 -14.42 17.03
CA SER A 19 26.35 -14.10 15.63
C SER A 19 26.13 -12.59 15.57
N GLN A 20 27.02 -11.87 14.90
CA GLN A 20 26.83 -10.44 14.66
C GLN A 20 25.49 -10.28 13.97
N THR A 21 24.49 -9.79 14.69
CA THR A 21 23.16 -9.60 14.14
C THR A 21 23.21 -8.37 13.25
N ASN A 22 23.40 -8.56 11.95
CA ASN A 22 23.17 -7.50 10.97
C ASN A 22 21.74 -6.97 11.14
N PHE A 23 21.47 -5.70 10.85
CA PHE A 23 20.14 -5.08 10.98
C PHE A 23 19.03 -5.91 10.32
N PHE A 24 19.32 -6.50 9.16
CA PHE A 24 18.45 -7.44 8.42
C PHE A 24 18.08 -8.71 9.20
N THR A 25 18.97 -9.18 10.06
CA THR A 25 18.73 -10.37 10.91
C THR A 25 18.10 -10.00 12.25
N GLY A 26 18.36 -8.79 12.77
CA GLY A 26 17.79 -8.29 14.01
C GLY A 26 16.34 -7.80 13.87
N HIS A 27 16.00 -7.18 12.74
CA HIS A 27 14.66 -6.63 12.47
C HIS A 27 14.11 -7.12 11.12
N PRO A 28 13.66 -8.38 11.03
CA PRO A 28 13.21 -8.99 9.78
C PRO A 28 11.96 -8.30 9.17
N ASN A 29 11.08 -7.75 10.01
CA ASN A 29 9.87 -7.06 9.52
C ASN A 29 10.22 -5.69 8.90
N TRP A 30 11.09 -4.93 9.56
CA TRP A 30 11.50 -3.61 9.08
C TRP A 30 12.31 -3.72 7.79
N SER A 31 13.22 -4.69 7.72
CA SER A 31 13.94 -4.97 6.47
C SER A 31 13.01 -5.35 5.32
N ALA A 32 11.98 -6.17 5.57
CA ALA A 32 10.97 -6.46 4.56
C ALA A 32 10.24 -5.19 4.11
N ALA A 33 9.79 -4.35 5.05
CA ALA A 33 9.13 -3.07 4.74
C ALA A 33 10.03 -2.15 3.88
N THR A 34 11.31 -2.00 4.25
CA THR A 34 12.26 -1.20 3.48
C THR A 34 12.46 -1.74 2.07
N ILE A 35 12.61 -3.06 1.92
CA ILE A 35 12.79 -3.70 0.60
C ILE A 35 11.56 -3.48 -0.27
N LEU A 36 10.35 -3.72 0.26
CA LEU A 36 9.09 -3.52 -0.48
C LEU A 36 8.93 -2.05 -0.89
N PHE A 37 9.22 -1.11 0.02
CA PHE A 37 9.14 0.32 -0.27
C PHE A 37 10.13 0.75 -1.35
N LEU A 38 11.38 0.30 -1.27
CA LEU A 38 12.39 0.60 -2.29
C LEU A 38 11.99 0.05 -3.66
N LEU A 39 11.49 -1.19 -3.73
CA LEU A 39 11.02 -1.76 -4.99
C LEU A 39 9.86 -0.98 -5.59
N LEU A 40 8.89 -0.54 -4.77
CA LEU A 40 7.78 0.30 -5.22
C LEU A 40 8.27 1.66 -5.72
N ILE A 41 9.19 2.30 -5.01
CA ILE A 41 9.78 3.58 -5.41
C ILE A 41 10.55 3.45 -6.72
N ILE A 42 11.34 2.39 -6.90
CA ILE A 42 12.08 2.14 -8.15
C ILE A 42 11.09 1.92 -9.30
N PHE A 43 10.07 1.09 -9.10
CA PHE A 43 9.09 0.77 -10.14
C PHE A 43 8.24 1.98 -10.54
N TYR A 44 7.81 2.79 -9.58
CA TYR A 44 6.97 3.96 -9.81
C TYR A 44 7.75 5.29 -9.82
N TYR A 45 9.07 5.24 -9.95
CA TYR A 45 9.95 6.42 -9.92
C TYR A 45 9.45 7.57 -10.81
N PRO A 46 9.07 7.34 -12.09
CA PRO A 46 8.65 8.43 -12.96
C PRO A 46 7.33 9.09 -12.51
N ILE A 47 6.47 8.34 -11.80
CA ILE A 47 5.19 8.84 -11.31
C ILE A 47 5.36 9.62 -10.01
N VAL A 48 6.26 9.16 -9.14
CA VAL A 48 6.49 9.75 -7.83
C VAL A 48 7.31 11.04 -7.96
N PHE A 49 8.34 11.06 -8.81
CA PHE A 49 9.31 12.17 -8.87
C PHE A 49 9.25 13.01 -10.15
N GLU A 50 8.89 12.42 -11.29
CA GLU A 50 8.88 13.14 -12.57
C GLU A 50 7.50 13.72 -12.92
N ASN A 51 6.56 13.71 -11.98
CA ASN A 51 5.18 14.17 -12.16
C ASN A 51 4.45 13.52 -13.35
N LYS A 52 4.90 12.34 -13.79
CA LYS A 52 4.21 11.58 -14.83
C LYS A 52 2.97 10.92 -14.24
N THR A 53 1.98 10.69 -15.08
CA THR A 53 0.75 9.98 -14.71
C THR A 53 0.48 8.85 -15.68
N MET A 54 -0.19 7.80 -15.23
CA MET A 54 -0.58 6.65 -16.06
C MET A 54 -1.77 6.94 -16.99
N LEU A 55 -2.16 8.22 -17.14
CA LEU A 55 -3.35 8.65 -17.89
C LEU A 55 -4.60 7.79 -17.60
N PRO A 56 -5.09 7.78 -16.35
CA PRO A 56 -6.21 6.92 -15.96
C PRO A 56 -7.52 7.35 -16.67
N PRO A 57 -7.98 6.62 -17.71
CA PRO A 57 -9.09 7.06 -18.55
C PRO A 57 -10.41 7.14 -17.77
N ASP A 58 -10.63 6.23 -16.80
CA ASP A 58 -11.85 6.23 -15.99
C ASP A 58 -11.89 7.42 -15.04
N ARG A 59 -10.74 7.81 -14.47
CA ARG A 59 -10.65 9.01 -13.64
C ARG A 59 -10.92 10.25 -14.48
N LEU A 60 -10.32 10.35 -15.67
CA LEU A 60 -10.54 11.50 -16.56
C LEU A 60 -12.00 11.60 -17.00
N THR A 61 -12.60 10.48 -17.40
CA THR A 61 -14.02 10.42 -17.78
C THR A 61 -14.92 10.80 -16.60
N SER A 62 -14.56 10.42 -15.37
CA SER A 62 -15.32 10.80 -14.17
C SER A 62 -15.37 12.32 -13.91
N LEU A 63 -14.43 13.10 -14.46
CA LEU A 63 -14.46 14.56 -14.33
C LEU A 63 -15.64 15.18 -15.08
N SER A 64 -16.18 14.52 -16.11
CA SER A 64 -17.34 15.04 -16.86
C SER A 64 -18.60 15.17 -16.01
N TYR A 65 -18.65 14.52 -14.85
CA TYR A 65 -19.77 14.61 -13.91
C TYR A 65 -19.73 15.88 -13.07
N GLN A 66 -18.57 16.54 -12.95
CA GLN A 66 -18.37 17.61 -11.96
C GLN A 66 -19.28 18.81 -12.19
N THR A 67 -19.44 19.27 -13.42
CA THR A 67 -20.29 20.44 -13.73
C THR A 67 -21.72 20.19 -13.30
N PHE A 68 -22.32 19.08 -13.74
CA PHE A 68 -23.69 18.70 -13.35
C PHE A 68 -23.86 18.57 -11.83
N VAL A 69 -22.86 17.99 -11.15
CA VAL A 69 -22.89 17.84 -9.70
C VAL A 69 -22.78 19.17 -8.99
N ASN A 70 -21.94 20.09 -9.48
CA ASN A 70 -21.78 21.42 -8.91
C ASN A 70 -23.06 22.24 -9.07
N ASP A 71 -23.67 22.24 -10.26
CA ASP A 71 -24.92 22.96 -10.53
C ASP A 71 -26.04 22.49 -9.59
N ALA A 72 -26.22 21.15 -9.45
CA ALA A 72 -27.21 20.60 -8.54
C ALA A 72 -26.94 20.99 -7.07
N MET A 73 -25.65 21.06 -6.68
CA MET A 73 -25.26 21.45 -5.32
C MET A 73 -25.43 22.94 -5.04
N GLU A 74 -25.27 23.81 -6.04
CA GLU A 74 -25.59 25.24 -5.94
C GLU A 74 -27.08 25.45 -5.66
N ASP A 75 -27.93 24.59 -6.24
CA ASP A 75 -29.37 24.56 -5.96
C ASP A 75 -29.71 23.87 -4.62
N GLY A 76 -28.71 23.37 -3.88
CA GLY A 76 -28.90 22.64 -2.62
C GLY A 76 -29.50 21.24 -2.79
N ILE A 77 -29.48 20.70 -4.02
CA ILE A 77 -30.07 19.41 -4.38
C ILE A 77 -28.97 18.37 -4.56
N TYR A 78 -29.14 17.21 -3.93
CA TYR A 78 -28.29 16.07 -4.25
C TYR A 78 -28.79 15.39 -5.53
N PRO A 79 -28.00 15.37 -6.62
CA PRO A 79 -28.47 14.82 -7.89
C PRO A 79 -28.55 13.30 -7.80
N LEU A 80 -29.77 12.74 -7.74
CA LEU A 80 -29.98 11.29 -7.70
C LEU A 80 -29.87 10.63 -9.09
N TRP A 81 -30.07 11.40 -10.15
CA TRP A 81 -30.09 10.92 -11.53
C TRP A 81 -29.37 11.93 -12.43
N ASN A 82 -28.37 11.48 -13.19
CA ASN A 82 -27.71 12.28 -14.21
C ASN A 82 -28.32 11.96 -15.59
N PRO A 83 -29.14 12.87 -16.18
CA PRO A 83 -29.79 12.62 -17.47
C PRO A 83 -28.84 12.75 -18.67
N TYR A 84 -27.66 13.34 -18.49
CA TYR A 84 -26.75 13.70 -19.59
C TYR A 84 -25.82 12.55 -20.01
N ILE A 85 -25.79 11.45 -19.27
CA ILE A 85 -24.87 10.33 -19.49
C ILE A 85 -25.68 9.04 -19.60
N PHE A 86 -25.38 8.23 -20.63
CA PHE A 86 -26.02 6.93 -20.89
C PHE A 86 -27.57 6.96 -20.93
N SER A 87 -28.16 8.07 -21.40
CA SER A 87 -29.62 8.32 -21.37
C SER A 87 -30.21 8.36 -19.95
N GLY A 88 -29.36 8.54 -18.95
CA GLY A 88 -29.73 8.52 -17.55
C GLY A 88 -28.92 7.51 -16.74
N LEU A 89 -28.22 8.00 -15.71
CA LEU A 89 -27.45 7.17 -14.78
C LEU A 89 -27.80 7.53 -13.33
N PRO A 90 -28.10 6.56 -12.45
CA PRO A 90 -28.38 6.83 -11.05
C PRO A 90 -27.08 7.17 -10.29
N SER A 91 -26.96 8.36 -9.71
CA SER A 91 -25.70 8.85 -9.15
C SER A 91 -25.15 7.98 -8.02
N TYR A 92 -25.98 7.64 -7.02
CA TYR A 92 -25.54 6.84 -5.86
C TYR A 92 -25.31 5.37 -6.22
N ALA A 93 -26.26 4.75 -6.94
CA ALA A 93 -26.19 3.32 -7.28
C ALA A 93 -25.08 3.01 -8.29
N SER A 94 -24.77 3.93 -9.20
CA SER A 94 -23.65 3.77 -10.14
C SER A 94 -22.30 4.09 -9.53
N LEU A 95 -22.25 4.49 -8.24
CA LEU A 95 -21.02 4.96 -7.62
C LEU A 95 -20.39 6.05 -8.51
N SER A 96 -21.20 6.97 -9.05
CA SER A 96 -20.72 8.13 -9.79
C SER A 96 -20.05 9.13 -8.82
N PRO A 97 -19.18 10.04 -9.30
CA PRO A 97 -18.72 11.16 -8.50
C PRO A 97 -19.94 11.94 -8.02
N ALA A 98 -20.27 11.80 -6.75
CA ALA A 98 -21.33 12.53 -6.10
C ALA A 98 -20.69 13.53 -5.11
N PRO A 99 -21.42 14.54 -4.62
CA PRO A 99 -20.88 15.59 -3.74
C PRO A 99 -20.14 15.06 -2.50
N LEU A 100 -20.59 13.91 -1.95
CA LEU A 100 -19.95 13.23 -0.83
C LEU A 100 -18.60 12.56 -1.17
N ARG A 101 -18.20 12.56 -2.45
CA ARG A 101 -16.87 12.12 -2.90
C ARG A 101 -15.82 13.24 -2.92
N GLY A 102 -15.86 14.11 -1.92
CA GLY A 102 -14.79 15.08 -1.68
C GLY A 102 -13.44 14.40 -1.38
N PRO A 103 -12.38 15.17 -1.14
CA PRO A 103 -11.04 14.66 -0.80
C PRO A 103 -10.98 13.74 0.44
N LEU A 104 -12.09 13.64 1.17
CA LEU A 104 -12.30 12.80 2.36
C LEU A 104 -13.09 11.52 2.07
N VAL A 105 -13.03 10.94 0.86
CA VAL A 105 -13.62 9.60 0.64
C VAL A 105 -12.89 8.57 1.50
N PHE A 106 -13.55 8.14 2.58
CA PHE A 106 -13.11 7.06 3.45
C PHE A 106 -13.46 5.71 2.78
N ILE A 107 -12.59 5.17 1.91
CA ILE A 107 -12.77 3.79 1.41
C ILE A 107 -12.58 2.81 2.55
N ASN A 108 -11.56 3.05 3.36
CA ASN A 108 -11.29 2.32 4.59
C ASN A 108 -10.50 3.21 5.56
N ILE A 109 -10.44 2.82 6.84
CA ILE A 109 -9.82 3.64 7.88
C ILE A 109 -8.32 3.86 7.68
N ILE A 110 -7.63 2.89 7.06
CA ILE A 110 -6.19 2.96 6.82
C ILE A 110 -5.87 3.92 5.66
N ASP A 111 -6.58 3.82 4.54
CA ASP A 111 -6.45 4.75 3.41
C ASP A 111 -6.74 6.18 3.85
N SER A 112 -7.69 6.35 4.76
CA SER A 112 -8.05 7.66 5.30
C SER A 112 -6.94 8.26 6.16
N ALA A 113 -6.33 7.45 7.01
CA ALA A 113 -5.15 7.83 7.79
C ALA A 113 -3.96 8.17 6.88
N ILE A 114 -3.71 7.36 5.83
CA ILE A 114 -2.69 7.64 4.82
C ILE A 114 -2.99 8.96 4.11
N ASN A 115 -4.22 9.18 3.68
CA ASN A 115 -4.62 10.38 2.94
C ASN A 115 -4.39 11.63 3.79
N PHE A 116 -4.79 11.61 5.06
CA PHE A 116 -4.52 12.70 5.99
C PHE A 116 -3.01 12.97 6.18
N PHE A 117 -2.23 11.89 6.35
CA PHE A 117 -0.78 11.98 6.47
C PHE A 117 -0.12 12.56 5.22
N VAL A 118 -0.52 12.11 4.02
CA VAL A 118 0.01 12.59 2.75
C VAL A 118 -0.37 14.05 2.52
N ILE A 119 -1.61 14.45 2.80
CA ILE A 119 -2.05 15.86 2.68
C ILE A 119 -1.20 16.75 3.58
N GLY A 120 -1.03 16.39 4.86
CA GLY A 120 -0.22 17.18 5.78
C GLY A 120 1.27 17.27 5.40
N LEU A 121 1.82 16.24 4.76
CA LEU A 121 3.19 16.28 4.24
C LEU A 121 3.32 16.99 2.89
N ASN A 122 2.25 17.00 2.09
CA ASN A 122 2.27 17.62 0.77
C ASN A 122 2.56 19.12 0.87
N ASP A 123 2.03 19.79 1.89
CA ASP A 123 2.29 21.20 2.15
C ASP A 123 3.78 21.51 2.42
N LEU A 124 4.57 20.51 2.82
CA LEU A 124 5.99 20.67 3.14
C LEU A 124 6.91 20.23 1.99
N ILE A 125 6.57 19.14 1.29
CA ILE A 125 7.50 18.44 0.38
C ILE A 125 6.98 18.39 -1.08
N GLY A 126 5.72 18.76 -1.34
CA GLY A 126 5.14 18.71 -2.69
C GLY A 126 5.00 17.29 -3.21
N LEU A 127 4.36 16.42 -2.45
CA LEU A 127 4.14 15.02 -2.79
C LEU A 127 3.08 14.86 -3.89
N THR A 128 3.31 13.93 -4.82
CA THR A 128 2.32 13.63 -5.85
C THR A 128 1.10 12.91 -5.25
N PRO A 129 -0.11 13.08 -5.82
CA PRO A 129 -1.31 12.36 -5.37
C PRO A 129 -1.17 10.82 -5.42
N PHE A 130 -0.22 10.32 -6.21
CA PHE A 130 0.09 8.90 -6.30
C PHE A 130 0.75 8.35 -5.03
N MET A 131 1.38 9.19 -4.21
CA MET A 131 2.03 8.75 -2.96
C MET A 131 1.06 8.04 -2.03
N ARG A 132 -0.19 8.50 -1.94
CA ARG A 132 -1.25 7.81 -1.19
C ARG A 132 -1.46 6.38 -1.68
N ILE A 133 -1.51 6.18 -2.99
CA ILE A 133 -1.70 4.85 -3.59
C ILE A 133 -0.48 3.99 -3.31
N LEU A 134 0.73 4.52 -3.49
CA LEU A 134 1.99 3.83 -3.23
C LEU A 134 2.11 3.35 -1.78
N LEU A 135 1.71 4.19 -0.81
CA LEU A 135 1.70 3.79 0.61
C LEU A 135 0.67 2.68 0.88
N ASN A 136 -0.47 2.66 0.19
CA ASN A 136 -1.41 1.54 0.28
C ASN A 136 -0.84 0.25 -0.35
N TYR A 137 -0.04 0.32 -1.42
CA TYR A 137 0.73 -0.85 -1.89
C TYR A 137 1.67 -1.36 -0.82
N LEU A 138 2.43 -0.47 -0.17
CA LEU A 138 3.34 -0.87 0.89
C LEU A 138 2.60 -1.60 2.02
N ILE A 139 1.46 -1.06 2.47
CA ILE A 139 0.64 -1.70 3.49
C ILE A 139 0.12 -3.06 3.01
N PHE A 140 -0.40 -3.16 1.79
CA PHE A 140 -0.88 -4.43 1.25
C PHE A 140 0.22 -5.51 1.26
N GLY A 141 1.42 -5.18 0.76
CA GLY A 141 2.55 -6.11 0.75
C GLY A 141 3.01 -6.49 2.16
N LEU A 142 3.00 -5.53 3.09
CA LEU A 142 3.32 -5.79 4.50
C LEU A 142 2.31 -6.72 5.16
N LEU A 143 1.01 -6.52 4.91
CA LEU A 143 -0.04 -7.37 5.45
C LEU A 143 0.08 -8.80 4.92
N VAL A 144 0.35 -8.98 3.62
CA VAL A 144 0.64 -10.31 3.05
C VAL A 144 1.86 -10.96 3.71
N TYR A 145 2.94 -10.20 3.89
CA TYR A 145 4.14 -10.69 4.58
C TYR A 145 3.84 -11.15 6.01
N LEU A 146 3.10 -10.33 6.77
CA LEU A 146 2.72 -10.62 8.16
C LEU A 146 1.75 -11.81 8.25
N LEU A 147 0.80 -11.93 7.32
CA LEU A 147 -0.12 -13.06 7.22
C LEU A 147 0.65 -14.38 7.01
N LEU A 148 1.56 -14.44 6.05
CA LEU A 148 2.36 -15.65 5.82
C LEU A 148 3.28 -15.98 6.99
N LYS A 149 3.78 -14.94 7.67
CA LYS A 149 4.56 -15.12 8.90
C LYS A 149 3.70 -15.68 10.04
N SER A 150 2.43 -15.33 10.14
CA SER A 150 1.50 -15.90 11.13
C SER A 150 1.29 -17.39 10.90
N PHE A 151 1.34 -17.83 9.63
CA PHE A 151 1.36 -19.26 9.24
C PHE A 151 2.72 -19.94 9.38
N LYS A 152 3.71 -19.30 10.02
CA LYS A 152 5.05 -19.83 10.29
C LYS A 152 5.84 -20.20 9.02
N VAL A 153 5.53 -19.56 7.88
CA VAL A 153 6.28 -19.72 6.64
C VAL A 153 7.68 -19.08 6.78
N ASN A 154 8.66 -19.61 6.04
CA ASN A 154 10.02 -19.07 6.02
C ASN A 154 10.02 -17.59 5.59
N ARG A 155 10.74 -16.73 6.33
CA ARG A 155 10.87 -15.29 6.07
C ARG A 155 11.14 -14.91 4.62
N TYR A 156 11.98 -15.69 3.92
CA TYR A 156 12.34 -15.40 2.54
C TYR A 156 11.20 -15.72 1.58
N ALA A 157 10.45 -16.80 1.83
CA ALA A 157 9.25 -17.13 1.09
C ALA A 157 8.14 -16.10 1.33
N CYS A 158 7.97 -15.61 2.57
CA CYS A 158 7.04 -14.53 2.87
C CYS A 158 7.38 -13.25 2.09
N LEU A 159 8.65 -12.87 2.06
CA LEU A 159 9.11 -11.68 1.34
C LEU A 159 8.91 -11.84 -0.17
N PHE A 160 9.28 -13.00 -0.72
CA PHE A 160 9.06 -13.31 -2.13
C PHE A 160 7.57 -13.24 -2.51
N ALA A 161 6.69 -13.83 -1.70
CA ALA A 161 5.25 -13.79 -1.94
C ALA A 161 4.68 -12.37 -1.85
N ALA A 162 5.11 -11.56 -0.88
CA ALA A 162 4.72 -10.16 -0.79
C ALA A 162 5.14 -9.36 -2.03
N ILE A 163 6.39 -9.53 -2.50
CA ILE A 163 6.87 -8.91 -3.74
C ILE A 163 6.03 -9.37 -4.93
N ALA A 164 5.83 -10.68 -5.10
CA ALA A 164 5.07 -11.24 -6.21
C ALA A 164 3.66 -10.65 -6.26
N VAL A 165 2.99 -10.57 -5.11
CA VAL A 165 1.66 -10.00 -4.98
C VAL A 165 1.63 -8.52 -5.38
N LEU A 166 2.59 -7.68 -4.95
CA LEU A 166 2.61 -6.26 -5.31
C LEU A 166 2.70 -6.02 -6.82
N PHE A 167 3.41 -6.89 -7.53
CA PHE A 167 3.65 -6.76 -8.97
C PHE A 167 2.77 -7.66 -9.84
N VAL A 168 1.70 -8.23 -9.28
CA VAL A 168 0.68 -8.91 -10.08
C VAL A 168 0.11 -7.91 -11.10
N PRO A 169 0.11 -8.22 -12.41
CA PRO A 169 -0.31 -7.29 -13.46
C PRO A 169 -1.71 -6.70 -13.22
N GLN A 170 -2.64 -7.49 -12.66
CA GLN A 170 -3.99 -7.03 -12.35
C GLN A 170 -4.02 -5.86 -11.36
N TYR A 171 -3.17 -5.87 -10.34
CA TYR A 171 -3.16 -4.79 -9.35
C TYR A 171 -2.50 -3.54 -9.92
N VAL A 172 -1.40 -3.69 -10.66
CA VAL A 172 -0.78 -2.57 -11.41
C VAL A 172 -1.76 -1.98 -12.44
N ALA A 173 -2.58 -2.82 -13.08
CA ALA A 173 -3.62 -2.37 -13.99
C ALA A 173 -4.70 -1.54 -13.27
N PHE A 174 -5.15 -1.94 -12.07
CA PHE A 174 -6.16 -1.18 -11.33
C PHE A 174 -5.73 0.27 -11.06
N THR A 175 -4.46 0.49 -10.71
CA THR A 175 -3.95 1.85 -10.52
C THR A 175 -3.77 2.59 -11.84
N SER A 176 -3.30 1.91 -12.87
CA SER A 176 -3.09 2.49 -14.20
C SER A 176 -4.40 2.99 -14.81
N TYR A 177 -5.48 2.21 -14.71
CA TYR A 177 -6.78 2.59 -15.30
C TYR A 177 -7.62 3.54 -14.42
N GLY A 178 -7.24 3.75 -13.16
CA GLY A 178 -7.95 4.64 -12.24
C GLY A 178 -8.94 3.94 -11.30
N HIS A 179 -9.01 2.62 -11.32
CA HIS A 179 -9.78 1.77 -10.40
C HIS A 179 -9.14 1.63 -9.01
N ASN A 180 -8.63 2.74 -8.47
CA ASN A 180 -7.90 2.75 -7.19
C ASN A 180 -8.76 2.23 -6.03
N THR A 181 -10.07 2.49 -6.05
CA THR A 181 -10.98 2.02 -4.99
C THR A 181 -11.02 0.50 -4.87
N LYS A 182 -10.99 -0.25 -5.99
CA LYS A 182 -10.94 -1.72 -5.99
C LYS A 182 -9.66 -2.22 -5.31
N PHE A 183 -8.53 -1.59 -5.63
CA PHE A 183 -7.25 -1.92 -5.02
C PHE A 183 -7.23 -1.60 -3.52
N LEU A 184 -7.73 -0.43 -3.12
CA LEU A 184 -7.76 0.01 -1.73
C LEU A 184 -8.64 -0.89 -0.85
N THR A 185 -9.72 -1.45 -1.40
CA THR A 185 -10.51 -2.47 -0.69
C THR A 185 -9.74 -3.78 -0.54
N LEU A 186 -9.00 -4.20 -1.57
CA LEU A 186 -8.19 -5.42 -1.56
C LEU A 186 -7.02 -5.33 -0.57
N ALA A 187 -6.46 -4.14 -0.35
CA ALA A 187 -5.30 -3.91 0.51
C ALA A 187 -5.47 -4.46 1.94
N LEU A 188 -6.71 -4.48 2.46
CA LEU A 188 -7.01 -4.92 3.82
C LEU A 188 -7.41 -6.40 3.93
N ILE A 189 -7.65 -7.09 2.81
CA ILE A 189 -8.04 -8.51 2.84
C ILE A 189 -7.06 -9.36 3.65
N PRO A 190 -5.72 -9.21 3.54
CA PRO A 190 -4.79 -10.05 4.30
C PRO A 190 -4.76 -9.75 5.81
N LEU A 191 -5.45 -8.70 6.28
CA LEU A 191 -5.55 -8.37 7.71
C LEU A 191 -6.63 -9.20 8.42
N ILE A 192 -7.61 -9.73 7.68
CA ILE A 192 -8.76 -10.51 8.18
C ILE A 192 -8.37 -11.99 8.22
#